data_AF-A0A1G8PEB4-F1
#
_entry.id   AF-A0A1G8PEB4-F1
#
_cell.length_a   1.000
_cell.length_b   1.000
_cell.length_c   1.000
_cell.angle_alpha   90.00
_cell.angle_beta   90.00
_cell.angle_gamma   90.00
#
_symmetry.space_group_name_H-M   'P 1'
#
loop_
_entity.id
_entity.type
_entity.pdbx_description
1 polymer ?
#
loop_
_entity_poly.entity_id
_entity_poly.type
_entity_poly.pdbx_seq_one_letter_code
_entity_poly.pdbx_strand_id
1 'polypeptide(L)'
;MLPGSHRAAGLVDDAALVRAMLEVEVAWARVLGTSLSLGDWVPSLDPAEVEAAGNPVLPLVNALRARVSGTVHTGLTSQDVLDSALMLLARGALERMSADLDRIAGALAGLADEHRSSVMAGRTLTQHAVPITFGLKAARWLVGVLDAIDELDVVAVALPVQCGGAAGTMSRVPDPVAAASAFAGHLGLVWPGMPWHTYRAPITRLGDAVVRCCDALGVMAADLLTLGRPEIGEVREGFVAGRGGSSTMPHKRNPVLSVLVNSAALRAPGLGAQLHLCAARAVDERPDGAWHAEWPALRALLELAVVAASQAAELVEGLEVRADVMARRAAEAAPDLLAERGGGADSGLFAERGGGADPDLLAESGGGTDPDLLAERGGGTDSGLLAERGGGMDSGLLAERGGGMDSDLLAERSGGTDSGLLAERGGGTDPGLLAERGGGTAPDLLAERGGGMDSALLAERGGGTDSDPLAERSGGTDPASYLGAAEVFVDEALRRNRSRLAPSGGARRPPLQSSQRGLTENDD
;
A
#
# COMPACT_ATOMS: atom_id res chain seq x y z
N MET A 1 15.38 9.49 -12.51
CA MET A 1 15.58 8.14 -11.93
C MET A 1 14.77 8.06 -10.64
N LEU A 2 13.92 7.04 -10.48
CA LEU A 2 13.19 6.81 -9.24
C LEU A 2 14.05 5.93 -8.29
N PRO A 3 14.16 6.25 -7.00
CA PRO A 3 14.93 5.43 -6.06
C PRO A 3 14.45 3.98 -6.02
N GLY A 4 15.35 3.03 -6.23
CA GLY A 4 15.05 1.60 -6.15
C GLY A 4 14.51 0.95 -7.43
N SER A 5 14.26 1.69 -8.52
CA SER A 5 13.71 1.12 -9.77
C SER A 5 14.54 -0.03 -10.35
N HIS A 6 15.87 -0.03 -10.11
CA HIS A 6 16.76 -1.13 -10.48
C HIS A 6 16.36 -2.49 -9.86
N ARG A 7 15.62 -2.51 -8.75
CA ARG A 7 15.15 -3.74 -8.09
C ARG A 7 14.06 -4.47 -8.88
N ALA A 8 13.35 -3.73 -9.74
CA ALA A 8 12.31 -4.24 -10.62
C ALA A 8 12.73 -4.27 -12.11
N ALA A 9 14.02 -4.03 -12.40
CA ALA A 9 14.54 -4.01 -13.76
C ALA A 9 14.25 -5.32 -14.49
N GLY A 10 13.76 -5.23 -15.73
CA GLY A 10 13.43 -6.38 -16.58
C GLY A 10 12.12 -7.10 -16.26
N LEU A 11 11.39 -6.69 -15.21
CA LEU A 11 10.13 -7.35 -14.81
C LEU A 11 8.89 -6.73 -15.45
N VAL A 12 8.79 -5.39 -15.49
CA VAL A 12 7.59 -4.67 -15.96
C VAL A 12 7.90 -3.49 -16.88
N ASP A 13 9.16 -3.34 -17.28
CA ASP A 13 9.61 -2.32 -18.24
C ASP A 13 9.17 -2.64 -19.68
N ASP A 14 9.41 -1.72 -20.61
CA ASP A 14 8.95 -1.87 -21.99
C ASP A 14 9.59 -3.07 -22.68
N ALA A 15 10.85 -3.39 -22.36
CA ALA A 15 11.52 -4.56 -22.89
C ALA A 15 10.88 -5.86 -22.37
N ALA A 16 10.46 -5.90 -21.11
CA ALA A 16 9.71 -7.01 -20.53
C ALA A 16 8.34 -7.17 -21.22
N LEU A 17 7.63 -6.07 -21.45
CA LEU A 17 6.34 -6.09 -22.14
C LEU A 17 6.48 -6.64 -23.58
N VAL A 18 7.49 -6.19 -24.33
CA VAL A 18 7.75 -6.70 -25.68
C VAL A 18 8.06 -8.19 -25.67
N ARG A 19 8.89 -8.67 -24.72
CA ARG A 19 9.15 -10.10 -24.54
C ARG A 19 7.88 -10.89 -24.25
N ALA A 20 7.04 -10.41 -23.34
CA ALA A 20 5.78 -11.06 -22.98
C ALA A 20 4.81 -11.11 -24.16
N MET A 21 4.70 -10.04 -24.96
CA MET A 21 3.88 -10.06 -26.17
C MET A 21 4.42 -11.03 -27.25
N LEU A 22 5.74 -11.16 -27.39
CA LEU A 22 6.33 -12.19 -28.25
C LEU A 22 6.00 -13.61 -27.75
N GLU A 23 6.08 -13.84 -26.44
CA GLU A 23 5.72 -15.13 -25.85
C GLU A 23 4.26 -15.50 -26.15
N VAL A 24 3.35 -14.52 -26.07
CA VAL A 24 1.95 -14.66 -26.46
C VAL A 24 1.81 -15.07 -27.93
N GLU A 25 2.47 -14.36 -28.85
CA GLU A 25 2.40 -14.68 -30.29
C GLU A 25 2.97 -16.08 -30.60
N VAL A 26 4.06 -16.46 -29.95
CA VAL A 26 4.66 -17.80 -30.11
C VAL A 26 3.74 -18.89 -29.57
N ALA A 27 3.14 -18.66 -28.40
CA ALA A 27 2.19 -19.60 -27.81
C ALA A 27 0.95 -19.76 -28.70
N TRP A 28 0.43 -18.66 -29.25
CA TRP A 28 -0.71 -18.71 -30.15
C TRP A 28 -0.39 -19.40 -31.48
N ALA A 29 0.78 -19.12 -32.06
CA ALA A 29 1.24 -19.81 -33.26
C ALA A 29 1.25 -21.34 -33.07
N ARG A 30 1.67 -21.82 -31.88
CA ARG A 30 1.64 -23.25 -31.54
C ARG A 30 0.22 -23.82 -31.50
N VAL A 31 -0.75 -23.08 -30.97
CA VAL A 31 -2.17 -23.47 -31.01
C VAL A 31 -2.67 -23.64 -32.45
N LEU A 32 -2.21 -22.79 -33.37
CA LEU A 32 -2.50 -22.88 -34.79
C LEU A 32 -1.64 -23.92 -35.55
N GLY A 33 -0.82 -24.72 -34.85
CA GLY A 33 0.04 -25.73 -35.46
C GLY A 33 1.30 -25.18 -36.13
N THR A 34 1.66 -23.92 -35.87
CA THR A 34 2.87 -23.27 -36.39
C THR A 34 3.95 -23.22 -35.30
N SER A 35 5.12 -23.79 -35.58
CA SER A 35 6.28 -23.69 -34.68
C SER A 35 7.19 -22.53 -35.09
N LEU A 36 7.36 -21.55 -34.21
CA LEU A 36 8.25 -20.41 -34.42
C LEU A 36 9.56 -20.60 -33.64
N SER A 37 10.70 -20.34 -34.30
CA SER A 37 12.03 -20.35 -33.68
C SER A 37 12.64 -18.96 -33.73
N LEU A 38 12.62 -18.24 -32.59
CA LEU A 38 13.11 -16.86 -32.50
C LEU A 38 14.48 -16.75 -31.83
N GLY A 39 14.94 -17.77 -31.08
CA GLY A 39 16.11 -17.64 -30.22
C GLY A 39 15.92 -16.52 -29.19
N ASP A 40 16.96 -15.73 -28.95
CA ASP A 40 16.93 -14.58 -28.02
C ASP A 40 16.48 -13.26 -28.68
N TRP A 41 15.87 -13.35 -29.87
CA TRP A 41 15.47 -12.16 -30.61
C TRP A 41 14.28 -11.45 -29.95
N VAL A 42 14.46 -10.16 -29.66
CA VAL A 42 13.42 -9.25 -29.17
C VAL A 42 13.52 -7.97 -30.02
N PRO A 43 12.47 -7.54 -30.73
CA PRO A 43 12.53 -6.33 -31.53
C PRO A 43 12.55 -5.08 -30.64
N SER A 44 13.27 -4.07 -31.07
CA SER A 44 13.03 -2.70 -30.60
C SER A 44 11.85 -2.15 -31.39
N LEU A 45 10.85 -1.61 -30.71
CA LEU A 45 9.70 -0.98 -31.35
C LEU A 45 9.94 0.52 -31.48
N ASP A 46 9.59 1.12 -32.62
CA ASP A 46 9.65 2.56 -32.81
C ASP A 46 8.49 3.23 -32.05
N PRO A 47 8.77 4.14 -31.09
CA PRO A 47 7.72 4.86 -30.36
C PRO A 47 6.71 5.57 -31.27
N ALA A 48 7.13 6.09 -32.43
CA ALA A 48 6.23 6.76 -33.37
C ALA A 48 5.25 5.77 -34.03
N GLU A 49 5.70 4.55 -34.33
CA GLU A 49 4.82 3.49 -34.84
C GLU A 49 3.85 2.97 -33.76
N VAL A 50 4.32 2.88 -32.51
CA VAL A 50 3.48 2.52 -31.35
C VAL A 50 2.38 3.56 -31.14
N GLU A 51 2.72 4.85 -31.20
CA GLU A 51 1.75 5.95 -31.11
C GLU A 51 0.75 5.91 -32.27
N ALA A 52 1.24 5.77 -33.51
CA ALA A 52 0.39 5.71 -34.70
C ALA A 52 -0.60 4.53 -34.67
N ALA A 53 -0.23 3.41 -34.04
CA ALA A 53 -1.10 2.25 -33.84
C ALA A 53 -2.00 2.35 -32.59
N GLY A 54 -1.72 3.29 -31.68
CA GLY A 54 -2.36 3.42 -30.36
C GLY A 54 -1.95 2.33 -29.35
N ASN A 55 -1.15 1.34 -29.75
CA ASN A 55 -0.64 0.25 -28.92
C ASN A 55 0.56 -0.43 -29.61
N PRO A 56 1.41 -1.18 -28.87
CA PRO A 56 2.65 -1.72 -29.41
C PRO A 56 2.47 -3.01 -30.21
N VAL A 57 1.27 -3.58 -30.29
CA VAL A 57 1.07 -4.92 -30.85
C VAL A 57 1.22 -4.92 -32.37
N LEU A 58 0.70 -3.92 -33.08
CA LEU A 58 0.85 -3.88 -34.54
C LEU A 58 2.32 -3.72 -34.98
N PRO A 59 3.12 -2.79 -34.43
CA PRO A 59 4.56 -2.73 -34.69
C PRO A 59 5.28 -4.05 -34.38
N LEU A 60 4.95 -4.69 -33.25
CA LEU A 60 5.50 -5.99 -32.88
C LEU A 60 5.18 -7.07 -33.92
N VAL A 61 3.91 -7.19 -34.31
CA VAL A 61 3.45 -8.20 -35.28
C VAL A 61 4.11 -7.99 -36.64
N ASN A 62 4.31 -6.73 -37.06
CA ASN A 62 5.03 -6.41 -38.28
C ASN A 62 6.51 -6.84 -38.21
N ALA A 63 7.19 -6.53 -37.11
CA ALA A 63 8.56 -6.98 -36.88
C ALA A 63 8.66 -8.52 -36.86
N LEU A 64 7.69 -9.21 -36.23
CA LEU A 64 7.62 -10.66 -36.19
C LEU A 64 7.40 -11.26 -37.58
N ARG A 65 6.46 -10.72 -38.37
CA ARG A 65 6.19 -11.15 -39.76
C ARG A 65 7.40 -10.98 -40.67
N ALA A 66 8.20 -9.93 -40.46
CA ALA A 66 9.45 -9.75 -41.19
C ALA A 66 10.52 -10.81 -40.82
N ARG A 67 10.41 -11.42 -39.63
CA ARG A 67 11.42 -12.31 -39.07
C ARG A 67 11.16 -13.80 -39.31
N VAL A 68 9.89 -14.20 -39.45
CA VAL A 68 9.49 -15.61 -39.56
C VAL A 68 8.70 -15.89 -40.83
N SER A 69 8.74 -17.14 -41.28
CA SER A 69 7.78 -17.66 -42.27
C SER A 69 6.64 -18.37 -41.54
N GLY A 70 5.41 -18.17 -42.00
CA GLY A 70 4.22 -18.77 -41.39
C GLY A 70 3.21 -17.75 -40.88
N THR A 71 2.09 -18.27 -40.39
CA THR A 71 0.94 -17.48 -39.99
C THR A 71 1.07 -17.04 -38.54
N VAL A 72 1.22 -15.74 -38.30
CA VAL A 72 1.26 -15.13 -36.96
C VAL A 72 0.06 -14.20 -36.73
N HIS A 73 -0.32 -13.99 -35.47
CA HIS A 73 -1.43 -13.12 -35.06
C HIS A 73 -2.80 -13.47 -35.65
N THR A 74 -2.98 -14.64 -36.26
CA THR A 74 -4.25 -14.96 -36.95
C THR A 74 -5.35 -15.30 -35.97
N GLY A 75 -6.43 -14.55 -35.99
CA GLY A 75 -7.60 -14.75 -35.13
C GLY A 75 -7.54 -14.00 -33.80
N LEU A 76 -6.35 -13.53 -33.39
CA LEU A 76 -6.20 -12.63 -32.25
C LEU A 76 -6.47 -11.18 -32.64
N THR A 77 -6.68 -10.34 -31.62
CA THR A 77 -6.63 -8.90 -31.72
C THR A 77 -5.52 -8.31 -30.84
N SER A 78 -5.18 -7.03 -31.02
CA SER A 78 -4.14 -6.36 -30.21
C SER A 78 -4.37 -6.53 -28.71
N GLN A 79 -5.63 -6.44 -28.28
CA GLN A 79 -5.97 -6.58 -26.86
C GLN A 79 -5.74 -8.01 -26.32
N ASP A 80 -5.93 -9.07 -27.13
CA ASP A 80 -5.59 -10.44 -26.71
C ASP A 80 -4.12 -10.58 -26.36
N VAL A 81 -3.27 -9.99 -27.20
CA VAL A 81 -1.81 -10.03 -27.02
C VAL A 81 -1.40 -9.23 -25.79
N LEU A 82 -1.90 -8.00 -25.68
CA LEU A 82 -1.48 -7.08 -24.64
C LEU A 82 -1.97 -7.50 -23.25
N ASP A 83 -3.26 -7.84 -23.12
CA ASP A 83 -3.83 -8.23 -21.83
C ASP A 83 -3.22 -9.56 -21.33
N SER A 84 -2.98 -10.53 -22.23
CA SER A 84 -2.27 -11.76 -21.87
C SER A 84 -0.82 -11.46 -21.47
N ALA A 85 -0.13 -10.57 -22.17
CA ALA A 85 1.23 -10.16 -21.82
C ALA A 85 1.30 -9.49 -20.44
N LEU A 86 0.33 -8.63 -20.10
CA LEU A 86 0.22 -8.02 -18.77
C LEU A 86 0.09 -9.07 -17.67
N MET A 87 -0.63 -10.17 -17.92
CA MET A 87 -0.75 -11.28 -16.97
C MET A 87 0.56 -12.07 -16.82
N LEU A 88 1.37 -12.19 -17.87
CA LEU A 88 2.74 -12.74 -17.78
C LEU A 88 3.65 -11.83 -16.94
N LEU A 89 3.59 -10.51 -17.13
CA LEU A 89 4.34 -9.54 -16.31
C LEU A 89 3.91 -9.60 -14.85
N ALA A 90 2.59 -9.66 -14.61
CA ALA A 90 2.02 -9.79 -13.27
C ALA A 90 2.53 -11.06 -12.58
N ARG A 91 2.55 -12.21 -13.27
CA ARG A 91 3.11 -13.45 -12.71
C ARG A 91 4.55 -13.27 -12.25
N GLY A 92 5.43 -12.72 -13.09
CA GLY A 92 6.83 -12.49 -12.73
C GLY A 92 7.00 -11.49 -11.56
N ALA A 93 6.17 -10.45 -11.51
CA ALA A 93 6.16 -9.51 -10.40
C ALA A 93 5.69 -10.17 -9.08
N LEU A 94 4.60 -10.96 -9.14
CA LEU A 94 4.05 -11.68 -7.99
C LEU A 94 5.01 -12.74 -7.45
N GLU A 95 5.69 -13.49 -8.31
CA GLU A 95 6.72 -14.45 -7.91
C GLU A 95 7.86 -13.76 -7.15
N ARG A 96 8.32 -12.61 -7.65
CA ARG A 96 9.36 -11.81 -6.97
C ARG A 96 8.86 -11.26 -5.64
N MET A 97 7.65 -10.70 -5.60
CA MET A 97 7.04 -10.18 -4.38
C MET A 97 6.87 -11.29 -3.34
N SER A 98 6.39 -12.47 -3.74
CA SER A 98 6.18 -13.63 -2.86
C SER A 98 7.46 -14.02 -2.14
N ALA A 99 8.59 -14.11 -2.86
CA ALA A 99 9.89 -14.40 -2.25
C ALA A 99 10.34 -13.35 -1.22
N ASP A 100 10.15 -12.05 -1.53
CA ASP A 100 10.48 -10.97 -0.60
C ASP A 100 9.50 -10.91 0.60
N LEU A 101 8.22 -11.23 0.41
CA LEU A 101 7.23 -11.30 1.49
C LEU A 101 7.46 -12.49 2.42
N ASP A 102 7.87 -13.65 1.92
CA ASP A 102 8.24 -14.79 2.77
C ASP A 102 9.47 -14.44 3.65
N ARG A 103 10.43 -13.68 3.11
CA ARG A 103 11.55 -13.14 3.90
C ARG A 103 11.09 -12.16 4.98
N ILE A 104 10.20 -11.23 4.63
CA ILE A 104 9.60 -10.28 5.59
C ILE A 104 8.86 -11.05 6.70
N ALA A 105 8.02 -12.02 6.35
CA ALA A 105 7.28 -12.82 7.31
C ALA A 105 8.22 -13.60 8.24
N GLY A 106 9.29 -14.19 7.71
CA GLY A 106 10.32 -14.86 8.50
C GLY A 106 11.01 -13.91 9.49
N ALA A 107 11.45 -12.74 9.03
CA ALA A 107 12.12 -11.75 9.87
C ALA A 107 11.18 -11.17 10.95
N LEU A 108 9.93 -10.85 10.60
CA LEU A 108 8.92 -10.38 11.56
C LEU A 108 8.56 -11.45 12.58
N ALA A 109 8.50 -12.73 12.19
CA ALA A 109 8.31 -13.83 13.13
C ALA A 109 9.48 -13.95 14.11
N GLY A 110 10.72 -13.81 13.63
CA GLY A 110 11.90 -13.75 14.48
C GLY A 110 11.84 -12.61 15.50
N LEU A 111 11.57 -11.39 15.03
CA LEU A 111 11.42 -10.21 15.89
C LEU A 111 10.27 -10.36 16.91
N ALA A 112 9.15 -10.96 16.49
CA ALA A 112 8.00 -11.18 17.36
C ALA A 112 8.33 -12.14 18.51
N ASP A 113 9.07 -13.22 18.22
CA ASP A 113 9.50 -14.22 19.21
C ASP A 113 10.60 -13.68 20.13
N GLU A 114 11.66 -13.08 19.56
CA GLU A 114 12.80 -12.52 20.31
C GLU A 114 12.34 -11.44 21.30
N HIS A 115 11.42 -10.58 20.88
CA HIS A 115 10.94 -9.45 21.67
C HIS A 115 9.56 -9.70 22.28
N ARG A 116 9.13 -10.96 22.44
CA ARG A 116 7.80 -11.32 22.99
C ARG A 116 7.50 -10.64 24.31
N SER A 117 8.53 -10.47 25.15
CA SER A 117 8.46 -9.85 26.48
C SER A 117 9.10 -8.45 26.57
N SER A 118 9.63 -7.89 25.48
CA SER A 118 10.26 -6.56 25.50
C SER A 118 9.18 -5.47 25.65
N VAL A 119 9.02 -4.95 26.86
CA VAL A 119 7.98 -3.97 27.19
C VAL A 119 8.26 -2.62 26.52
N MET A 120 7.21 -1.99 26.00
CA MET A 120 7.22 -0.63 25.48
C MET A 120 5.94 0.12 25.84
N ALA A 121 5.97 1.45 25.79
CA ALA A 121 4.74 2.24 25.93
C ALA A 121 3.80 1.98 24.73
N GLY A 122 2.54 1.64 25.03
CA GLY A 122 1.49 1.63 24.03
C GLY A 122 1.25 3.04 23.51
N ARG A 123 0.73 3.17 22.27
CA ARG A 123 0.41 4.48 21.70
C ARG A 123 -0.96 4.48 21.05
N THR A 124 -1.85 5.34 21.52
CA THR A 124 -3.22 5.53 20.97
C THR A 124 -3.43 7.00 20.67
N LEU A 125 -3.89 7.33 19.46
CA LEU A 125 -4.06 8.72 19.01
C LEU A 125 -2.81 9.58 19.26
N THR A 126 -1.63 9.02 19.00
CA THR A 126 -0.29 9.61 19.22
C THR A 126 0.15 9.80 20.68
N GLN A 127 -0.68 9.46 21.66
CA GLN A 127 -0.37 9.60 23.09
C GLN A 127 0.05 8.27 23.71
N HIS A 128 0.83 8.31 24.79
CA HIS A 128 1.10 7.11 25.58
C HIS A 128 -0.20 6.50 26.11
N ALA A 129 -0.27 5.18 26.03
CA ALA A 129 -1.33 4.34 26.54
C ALA A 129 -0.71 3.20 27.36
N VAL A 130 -1.55 2.31 27.90
CA VAL A 130 -1.08 1.16 28.67
C VAL A 130 0.06 0.40 27.97
N PRO A 131 1.06 -0.11 28.71
CA PRO A 131 2.19 -0.81 28.12
C PRO A 131 1.78 -1.99 27.23
N ILE A 132 2.58 -2.22 26.18
CA ILE A 132 2.50 -3.38 25.28
C ILE A 132 3.90 -4.04 25.21
N THR A 133 4.06 -5.08 24.39
CA THR A 133 5.40 -5.58 24.01
C THR A 133 5.73 -5.26 22.56
N PHE A 134 7.01 -5.12 22.25
CA PHE A 134 7.46 -4.99 20.86
C PHE A 134 7.14 -6.26 20.05
N GLY A 135 7.21 -7.44 20.70
CA GLY A 135 6.80 -8.69 20.07
C GLY A 135 5.35 -8.68 19.58
N LEU A 136 4.41 -8.13 20.38
CA LEU A 136 3.02 -7.95 19.95
C LEU A 136 2.89 -7.01 18.74
N LYS A 137 3.69 -5.93 18.72
CA LYS A 137 3.73 -4.99 17.60
C LYS A 137 4.26 -5.65 16.31
N ALA A 138 5.35 -6.41 16.41
CA ALA A 138 5.92 -7.18 15.30
C ALA A 138 4.94 -8.27 14.81
N ALA A 139 4.26 -8.96 15.74
CA ALA A 139 3.22 -9.93 15.41
C ALA A 139 2.06 -9.31 14.63
N ARG A 140 1.65 -8.07 14.95
CA ARG A 140 0.64 -7.34 14.19
C ARG A 140 1.08 -7.08 12.75
N TRP A 141 2.33 -6.64 12.55
CA TRP A 141 2.88 -6.44 11.20
C TRP A 141 2.96 -7.77 10.44
N LEU A 142 3.38 -8.85 11.12
CA LEU A 142 3.42 -10.20 10.55
C LEU A 142 2.04 -10.64 10.04
N VAL A 143 0.98 -10.48 10.85
CA VAL A 143 -0.38 -10.85 10.44
C VAL A 143 -0.81 -10.09 9.19
N GLY A 144 -0.56 -8.78 9.10
CA GLY A 144 -0.89 -8.00 7.91
C GLY A 144 -0.12 -8.46 6.66
N VAL A 145 1.15 -8.86 6.81
CA VAL A 145 1.92 -9.45 5.72
C VAL A 145 1.35 -10.81 5.32
N LEU A 146 0.99 -11.67 6.27
CA LEU A 146 0.39 -12.98 5.98
C LEU A 146 -0.95 -12.86 5.24
N ASP A 147 -1.80 -11.90 5.63
CA ASP A 147 -3.05 -11.60 4.92
C ASP A 147 -2.78 -11.20 3.46
N ALA A 148 -1.82 -10.29 3.25
CA ALA A 148 -1.44 -9.89 1.91
C ALA A 148 -0.92 -11.05 1.07
N ILE A 149 -0.13 -11.97 1.65
CA ILE A 149 0.35 -13.11 0.88
C ILE A 149 -0.77 -14.08 0.52
N ASP A 150 -1.68 -14.37 1.44
CA ASP A 150 -2.81 -15.28 1.18
C ASP A 150 -3.66 -14.77 -0.01
N GLU A 151 -3.86 -13.46 -0.12
CA GLU A 151 -4.56 -12.86 -1.26
C GLU A 151 -3.77 -12.89 -2.56
N LEU A 152 -2.46 -12.60 -2.51
CA LEU A 152 -1.60 -12.68 -3.68
C LEU A 152 -1.49 -14.11 -4.21
N ASP A 153 -1.45 -15.11 -3.32
CA ASP A 153 -1.44 -16.53 -3.66
C ASP A 153 -2.71 -16.92 -4.43
N VAL A 154 -3.88 -16.41 -4.02
CA VAL A 154 -5.15 -16.61 -4.73
C VAL A 154 -5.14 -15.99 -6.13
N VAL A 155 -4.60 -14.78 -6.28
CA VAL A 155 -4.54 -14.12 -7.59
C VAL A 155 -3.52 -14.77 -8.51
N ALA A 156 -2.34 -15.13 -7.99
CA ALA A 156 -1.23 -15.69 -8.76
C ALA A 156 -1.62 -16.97 -9.51
N VAL A 157 -2.42 -17.84 -8.89
CA VAL A 157 -2.89 -19.09 -9.52
C VAL A 157 -4.07 -18.91 -10.47
N ALA A 158 -4.67 -17.71 -10.51
CA ALA A 158 -5.88 -17.41 -11.27
C ALA A 158 -5.67 -16.42 -12.42
N LEU A 159 -4.43 -16.03 -12.72
CA LEU A 159 -4.10 -15.09 -13.79
C LEU A 159 -4.58 -15.63 -15.17
N PRO A 160 -5.50 -14.94 -15.85
CA PRO A 160 -6.12 -15.48 -17.05
C PRO A 160 -5.38 -15.12 -18.34
N VAL A 161 -5.52 -15.93 -19.40
CA VAL A 161 -5.29 -15.44 -20.77
C VAL A 161 -6.46 -14.59 -21.25
N GLN A 162 -6.20 -13.62 -22.12
CA GLN A 162 -7.21 -12.93 -22.92
C GLN A 162 -7.20 -13.53 -24.34
N CYS A 163 -8.34 -14.07 -24.76
CA CYS A 163 -8.48 -14.74 -26.05
C CYS A 163 -9.92 -14.63 -26.57
N GLY A 164 -10.22 -13.55 -27.29
CA GLY A 164 -11.55 -13.27 -27.85
C GLY A 164 -11.55 -12.83 -29.31
N GLY A 165 -10.40 -12.48 -29.89
CA GLY A 165 -10.33 -11.96 -31.25
C GLY A 165 -10.99 -10.59 -31.36
N ALA A 166 -11.31 -10.16 -32.58
CA ALA A 166 -11.71 -8.78 -32.87
C ALA A 166 -12.83 -8.20 -31.99
N ALA A 167 -13.83 -9.01 -31.62
CA ALA A 167 -14.99 -8.57 -30.83
C ALA A 167 -15.47 -9.64 -29.82
N GLY A 168 -14.56 -10.50 -29.33
CA GLY A 168 -14.90 -11.52 -28.33
C GLY A 168 -15.55 -12.80 -28.86
N THR A 169 -15.70 -12.97 -30.18
CA THR A 169 -16.36 -14.15 -30.77
C THR A 169 -15.41 -15.24 -31.26
N MET A 170 -14.11 -14.95 -31.35
CA MET A 170 -13.10 -15.86 -31.93
C MET A 170 -13.51 -16.48 -33.29
N SER A 171 -14.28 -15.75 -34.11
CA SER A 171 -14.95 -16.26 -35.32
C SER A 171 -14.05 -16.86 -36.41
N ARG A 172 -12.74 -16.66 -36.30
CA ARG A 172 -11.73 -17.19 -37.21
C ARG A 172 -11.13 -18.53 -36.75
N VAL A 173 -11.57 -19.04 -35.59
CA VAL A 173 -11.06 -20.28 -34.97
C VAL A 173 -12.22 -21.29 -34.86
N PRO A 174 -12.10 -22.51 -35.42
CA PRO A 174 -13.19 -23.48 -35.45
C PRO A 174 -13.70 -23.93 -34.07
N ASP A 175 -12.79 -24.15 -33.12
CA ASP A 175 -13.12 -24.48 -31.72
C ASP A 175 -12.46 -23.44 -30.80
N PRO A 176 -13.16 -22.33 -30.50
CA PRO A 176 -12.57 -21.22 -29.76
C PRO A 176 -12.27 -21.58 -28.30
N VAL A 177 -13.05 -22.46 -27.67
CA VAL A 177 -12.87 -22.84 -26.27
C VAL A 177 -11.67 -23.77 -26.10
N ALA A 178 -11.54 -24.78 -26.98
CA ALA A 178 -10.38 -25.66 -26.96
C ALA A 178 -9.09 -24.89 -27.29
N ALA A 179 -9.14 -23.98 -28.27
CA ALA A 179 -8.01 -23.14 -28.64
C ALA A 179 -7.57 -22.21 -27.49
N ALA A 180 -8.51 -21.54 -26.83
CA ALA A 180 -8.21 -20.67 -25.68
C ALA A 180 -7.66 -21.47 -24.48
N SER A 181 -8.17 -22.67 -24.24
CA SER A 181 -7.65 -23.56 -23.19
C SER A 181 -6.23 -24.05 -23.49
N ALA A 182 -5.96 -24.43 -24.74
CA ALA A 182 -4.60 -24.80 -25.18
C ALA A 182 -3.63 -23.61 -25.10
N PHE A 183 -4.10 -22.42 -25.51
CA PHE A 183 -3.35 -21.17 -25.42
C PHE A 183 -2.95 -20.86 -23.96
N ALA A 184 -3.90 -20.97 -23.03
CA ALA A 184 -3.65 -20.84 -21.60
C ALA A 184 -2.60 -21.85 -21.10
N GLY A 185 -2.72 -23.11 -21.51
CA GLY A 185 -1.75 -24.16 -21.19
C GLY A 185 -0.33 -23.86 -21.68
N HIS A 186 -0.18 -23.31 -22.88
CA HIS A 186 1.13 -22.94 -23.43
C HIS A 186 1.80 -21.77 -22.69
N LEU A 187 1.00 -20.85 -22.13
CA LEU A 187 1.48 -19.69 -21.38
C LEU A 187 1.60 -19.94 -19.87
N GLY A 188 1.14 -21.08 -19.36
CA GLY A 188 1.04 -21.30 -17.92
C GLY A 188 0.07 -20.33 -17.24
N LEU A 189 -0.99 -19.93 -17.94
CA LEU A 189 -2.08 -19.08 -17.46
C LEU A 189 -3.39 -19.88 -17.45
N VAL A 190 -4.49 -19.27 -16.99
CA VAL A 190 -5.80 -19.92 -16.88
C VAL A 190 -6.74 -19.44 -17.99
N TRP A 191 -7.57 -20.31 -18.55
CA TRP A 191 -8.71 -19.88 -19.36
C TRP A 191 -9.90 -19.58 -18.44
N PRO A 192 -10.38 -18.33 -18.33
CA PRO A 192 -11.46 -17.97 -17.41
C PRO A 192 -12.87 -18.38 -17.90
N GLY A 193 -12.97 -19.12 -19.00
CA GLY A 193 -14.24 -19.58 -19.59
C GLY A 193 -14.82 -18.63 -20.63
N MET A 194 -14.45 -17.35 -20.61
CA MET A 194 -14.88 -16.34 -21.59
C MET A 194 -13.84 -15.23 -21.80
N PRO A 195 -13.84 -14.55 -22.96
CA PRO A 195 -13.01 -13.36 -23.16
C PRO A 195 -13.42 -12.23 -22.20
N TRP A 196 -12.47 -11.40 -21.78
CA TRP A 196 -12.66 -10.37 -20.76
C TRP A 196 -12.18 -8.98 -21.22
N HIS A 197 -12.34 -8.67 -22.52
CA HIS A 197 -11.92 -7.39 -23.11
C HIS A 197 -12.45 -6.17 -22.34
N THR A 198 -13.71 -6.23 -21.90
CA THR A 198 -14.37 -5.16 -21.14
C THR A 198 -14.85 -5.59 -19.74
N TYR A 199 -14.77 -6.88 -19.42
CA TYR A 199 -14.90 -7.38 -18.06
C TYR A 199 -13.54 -7.28 -17.33
N ARG A 200 -13.24 -6.13 -16.72
CA ARG A 200 -11.90 -5.85 -16.16
C ARG A 200 -11.66 -6.37 -14.73
N ALA A 201 -12.48 -7.30 -14.25
CA ALA A 201 -12.28 -7.90 -12.91
C ALA A 201 -10.92 -8.58 -12.70
N PRO A 202 -10.30 -9.24 -13.71
CA PRO A 202 -8.94 -9.76 -13.55
C PRO A 202 -7.92 -8.68 -13.16
N ILE A 203 -8.06 -7.48 -13.74
CA ILE A 203 -7.17 -6.35 -13.48
C ILE A 203 -7.45 -5.75 -12.10
N THR A 204 -8.71 -5.52 -11.75
CA THR A 204 -9.04 -4.90 -10.45
C THR A 204 -8.74 -5.84 -9.29
N ARG A 205 -9.00 -7.15 -9.43
CA ARG A 205 -8.64 -8.15 -8.39
C ARG A 205 -7.13 -8.21 -8.15
N LEU A 206 -6.34 -8.17 -9.22
CA LEU A 206 -4.87 -8.09 -9.13
C LEU A 206 -4.44 -6.78 -8.47
N GLY A 207 -4.96 -5.65 -8.94
CA GLY A 207 -4.67 -4.33 -8.39
C GLY A 207 -4.97 -4.25 -6.90
N ASP A 208 -6.13 -4.75 -6.48
CA ASP A 208 -6.57 -4.76 -5.09
C ASP A 208 -5.63 -5.55 -4.17
N ALA A 209 -5.22 -6.75 -4.58
CA ALA A 209 -4.27 -7.55 -3.82
C ALA A 209 -2.90 -6.86 -3.70
N VAL A 210 -2.42 -6.25 -4.80
CA VAL A 210 -1.13 -5.53 -4.81
C VAL A 210 -1.19 -4.24 -3.96
N VAL A 211 -2.32 -3.53 -3.96
CA VAL A 211 -2.54 -2.35 -3.08
C VAL A 211 -2.53 -2.78 -1.62
N ARG A 212 -3.27 -3.84 -1.25
CA ARG A 212 -3.29 -4.32 0.15
C ARG A 212 -1.94 -4.83 0.64
N CYS A 213 -1.13 -5.41 -0.24
CA CYS A 213 0.28 -5.67 0.06
C CYS A 213 1.05 -4.39 0.40
N CYS A 214 0.90 -3.33 -0.41
CA CYS A 214 1.54 -2.04 -0.12
C CYS A 214 1.05 -1.44 1.20
N ASP A 215 -0.24 -1.58 1.53
CA ASP A 215 -0.83 -1.09 2.80
C ASP A 215 -0.19 -1.77 4.01
N ALA A 216 -0.06 -3.10 3.98
CA ALA A 216 0.56 -3.87 5.07
C ALA A 216 2.01 -3.44 5.33
N LEU A 217 2.80 -3.28 4.27
CA LEU A 217 4.18 -2.80 4.36
C LEU A 217 4.25 -1.33 4.81
N GLY A 218 3.29 -0.52 4.37
CA GLY A 218 3.18 0.90 4.71
C GLY A 218 2.95 1.16 6.19
N VAL A 219 2.02 0.41 6.80
CA VAL A 219 1.74 0.53 8.25
C VAL A 219 3.00 0.25 9.07
N MET A 220 3.74 -0.81 8.73
CA MET A 220 5.01 -1.13 9.37
C MET A 220 6.03 0.00 9.18
N ALA A 221 6.23 0.46 7.94
CA ALA A 221 7.17 1.54 7.64
C ALA A 221 6.83 2.85 8.38
N ALA A 222 5.55 3.21 8.47
CA ALA A 222 5.08 4.40 9.20
C ALA A 222 5.33 4.30 10.72
N ASP A 223 5.11 3.12 11.31
CA ASP A 223 5.46 2.87 12.71
C ASP A 223 6.99 3.03 12.90
N LEU A 224 7.81 2.41 12.04
CA LEU A 224 9.28 2.48 12.13
C LEU A 224 9.81 3.92 11.98
N LEU A 225 9.23 4.73 11.11
CA LEU A 225 9.55 6.16 10.99
C LEU A 225 9.29 6.92 12.29
N THR A 226 8.24 6.56 13.03
CA THR A 226 7.90 7.19 14.30
C THR A 226 8.84 6.69 15.41
N LEU A 227 8.99 5.38 15.54
CA LEU A 227 9.83 4.75 16.57
C LEU A 227 11.32 5.11 16.41
N GLY A 228 11.76 5.39 15.19
CA GLY A 228 13.14 5.80 14.87
C GLY A 228 13.46 7.27 15.10
N ARG A 229 12.48 8.11 15.45
CA ARG A 229 12.73 9.54 15.75
C ARG A 229 13.71 9.68 16.92
N PRO A 230 14.63 10.66 16.91
CA PRO A 230 15.62 10.83 17.99
C PRO A 230 15.00 10.93 19.39
N GLU A 231 13.83 11.56 19.49
CA GLU A 231 13.11 11.78 20.74
C GLU A 231 12.46 10.50 21.28
N ILE A 232 12.25 9.47 20.43
CA ILE A 232 11.70 8.16 20.79
C ILE A 232 12.85 7.14 20.82
N GLY A 233 13.43 6.87 19.66
CA GLY A 233 14.62 6.06 19.54
C GLY A 233 14.42 4.61 19.99
N GLU A 234 13.25 4.03 19.77
CA GLU A 234 13.00 2.64 20.16
C GLU A 234 13.54 1.66 19.11
N VAL A 235 13.67 2.10 17.85
CA VAL A 235 14.24 1.29 16.75
C VAL A 235 15.21 2.10 15.90
N ARG A 236 16.03 1.44 15.08
CA ARG A 236 16.83 2.05 14.01
C ARG A 236 16.89 1.13 12.80
N GLU A 237 16.98 1.69 11.61
CA GLU A 237 17.32 0.89 10.42
C GLU A 237 18.77 0.41 10.51
N GLY A 238 19.01 -0.80 9.99
CA GLY A 238 20.34 -1.39 9.91
C GLY A 238 21.34 -0.49 9.18
N PHE A 239 22.54 -0.40 9.73
CA PHE A 239 23.57 0.47 9.19
C PHE A 239 24.23 -0.10 7.92
N VAL A 240 24.12 0.66 6.82
CA VAL A 240 24.89 0.43 5.59
C VAL A 240 25.73 1.67 5.31
N ALA A 241 27.04 1.50 5.16
CA ALA A 241 27.95 2.60 4.83
C ALA A 241 27.46 3.40 3.61
N GLY A 242 27.36 4.72 3.78
CA GLY A 242 26.88 5.65 2.73
C GLY A 242 25.36 5.77 2.60
N ARG A 243 24.54 4.90 3.20
CA ARG A 243 23.07 5.04 3.15
C ARG A 243 22.58 6.01 4.21
N GLY A 244 21.67 6.90 3.80
CA GLY A 244 20.97 7.81 4.72
C GLY A 244 21.86 8.85 5.40
N GLY A 245 23.13 8.96 5.00
CA GLY A 245 24.06 9.98 5.47
C GLY A 245 23.66 11.38 4.99
N SER A 246 24.08 12.40 5.72
CA SER A 246 23.95 13.81 5.32
C SER A 246 25.31 14.36 4.94
N SER A 247 25.41 15.05 3.80
CA SER A 247 26.64 15.75 3.38
C SER A 247 27.07 16.85 4.37
N THR A 248 26.14 17.33 5.19
CA THR A 248 26.35 18.41 6.16
C THR A 248 26.45 17.94 7.62
N MET A 249 25.97 16.73 7.95
CA MET A 249 25.90 16.23 9.32
C MET A 249 26.40 14.78 9.37
N PRO A 250 27.70 14.55 9.68
CA PRO A 250 28.32 13.23 9.61
C PRO A 250 27.67 12.15 10.47
N HIS A 251 27.03 12.54 11.59
CA HIS A 251 26.33 11.63 12.49
C HIS A 251 24.86 11.36 12.11
N LYS A 252 24.30 12.11 11.15
CA LYS A 252 22.89 12.01 10.76
C LYS A 252 22.68 10.74 9.93
N ARG A 253 21.77 9.88 10.42
CA ARG A 253 21.36 8.64 9.75
C ARG A 253 19.85 8.70 9.53
N ASN A 254 19.43 8.87 8.29
CA ASN A 254 18.02 8.93 7.91
C ASN A 254 17.46 7.51 7.69
N PRO A 255 16.20 7.23 8.09
CA PRO A 255 15.53 5.96 7.84
C PRO A 255 15.05 5.85 6.39
N VAL A 256 15.99 5.66 5.45
CA VAL A 256 15.72 5.76 4.00
C VAL A 256 14.77 4.66 3.53
N LEU A 257 14.92 3.42 4.01
CA LEU A 257 14.06 2.34 3.54
C LEU A 257 12.63 2.52 4.01
N SER A 258 12.42 2.89 5.27
CA SER A 258 11.10 3.18 5.83
C SER A 258 10.43 4.35 5.10
N VAL A 259 11.20 5.39 4.73
CA VAL A 259 10.67 6.50 3.91
C VAL A 259 10.20 6.00 2.54
N LEU A 260 10.99 5.17 1.86
CA LEU A 260 10.66 4.69 0.52
C LEU A 260 9.49 3.71 0.51
N VAL A 261 9.44 2.76 1.46
CA VAL A 261 8.32 1.83 1.62
C VAL A 261 7.04 2.58 1.98
N ASN A 262 7.10 3.55 2.90
CA ASN A 262 5.94 4.38 3.24
C ASN A 262 5.49 5.23 2.04
N SER A 263 6.42 5.76 1.24
CA SER A 263 6.09 6.49 0.01
C SER A 263 5.37 5.61 -1.00
N ALA A 264 5.75 4.33 -1.14
CA ALA A 264 5.06 3.39 -2.00
C ALA A 264 3.62 3.13 -1.53
N ALA A 265 3.42 2.91 -0.23
CA ALA A 265 2.09 2.73 0.36
C ALA A 265 1.18 3.95 0.15
N LEU A 266 1.71 5.18 0.17
CA LEU A 266 0.93 6.38 -0.10
C LEU A 266 0.55 6.56 -1.59
N ARG A 267 1.31 5.94 -2.51
CA ARG A 267 1.10 6.07 -3.96
C ARG A 267 0.22 4.95 -4.52
N ALA A 268 0.32 3.74 -3.98
CA ALA A 268 -0.36 2.56 -4.50
C ALA A 268 -1.90 2.72 -4.59
N PRO A 269 -2.60 3.28 -3.59
CA PRO A 269 -4.06 3.45 -3.67
C PRO A 269 -4.53 4.32 -4.84
N GLY A 270 -3.76 5.35 -5.21
CA GLY A 270 -4.08 6.19 -6.37
C GLY A 270 -4.02 5.43 -7.69
N LEU A 271 -3.05 4.52 -7.82
CA LEU A 271 -2.96 3.63 -8.98
C LEU A 271 -4.09 2.59 -8.99
N GLY A 272 -4.42 2.00 -7.83
CA GLY A 272 -5.56 1.09 -7.70
C GLY A 272 -6.88 1.77 -8.07
N ALA A 273 -7.11 2.99 -7.60
CA ALA A 273 -8.29 3.78 -7.96
C ALA A 273 -8.38 4.04 -9.47
N GLN A 274 -7.25 4.30 -10.14
CA GLN A 274 -7.20 4.43 -11.60
C GLN A 274 -7.66 3.13 -12.30
N LEU A 275 -7.24 1.96 -11.81
CA LEU A 275 -7.67 0.67 -12.37
C LEU A 275 -9.19 0.48 -12.25
N HIS A 276 -9.78 0.81 -11.10
CA HIS A 276 -11.23 0.75 -10.91
C HIS A 276 -11.99 1.75 -11.79
N LEU A 277 -11.46 2.97 -11.95
CA LEU A 277 -12.05 3.97 -12.85
C LEU A 277 -12.04 3.47 -14.30
N CYS A 278 -10.92 2.88 -14.74
CA CYS A 278 -10.81 2.28 -16.07
C CYS A 278 -11.81 1.12 -16.24
N ALA A 279 -11.92 0.23 -15.25
CA ALA A 279 -12.87 -0.87 -15.27
C ALA A 279 -14.33 -0.40 -15.40
N ALA A 280 -14.72 0.64 -14.65
CA ALA A 280 -16.07 1.21 -14.71
C ALA A 280 -16.40 1.90 -16.04
N ARG A 281 -15.38 2.22 -16.84
CA ARG A 281 -15.49 2.86 -18.16
C ARG A 281 -15.13 1.93 -19.31
N ALA A 282 -14.98 0.64 -19.04
CA ALA A 282 -14.72 -0.37 -20.06
C ALA A 282 -16.02 -0.71 -20.81
N VAL A 283 -16.37 0.09 -21.82
CA VAL A 283 -17.60 -0.02 -22.61
C VAL A 283 -17.41 -0.86 -23.88
N ASP A 284 -18.52 -1.38 -24.40
CA ASP A 284 -18.64 -2.17 -25.63
C ASP A 284 -17.71 -3.40 -25.65
N GLU A 285 -17.14 -3.76 -26.81
CA GLU A 285 -16.20 -4.89 -26.94
C GLU A 285 -14.72 -4.47 -26.86
N ARG A 286 -14.43 -3.15 -26.85
CA ARG A 286 -13.10 -2.58 -26.59
C ARG A 286 -13.25 -1.14 -26.06
N PRO A 287 -12.62 -0.78 -24.92
CA PRO A 287 -12.78 0.56 -24.36
C PRO A 287 -12.04 1.66 -25.13
N ASP A 288 -12.70 2.80 -25.30
CA ASP A 288 -12.24 4.02 -25.97
C ASP A 288 -11.44 4.94 -25.04
N GLY A 289 -10.35 4.42 -24.49
CA GLY A 289 -9.38 5.21 -23.67
C GLY A 289 -9.18 4.66 -22.27
N ALA A 290 -10.21 4.05 -21.67
CA ALA A 290 -10.09 3.40 -20.36
C ALA A 290 -9.02 2.30 -20.39
N TRP A 291 -8.99 1.49 -21.46
CA TRP A 291 -7.96 0.48 -21.69
C TRP A 291 -6.56 1.12 -21.78
N HIS A 292 -6.42 2.26 -22.47
CA HIS A 292 -5.13 2.94 -22.64
C HIS A 292 -4.56 3.52 -21.34
N ALA A 293 -5.42 3.92 -20.40
CA ALA A 293 -5.01 4.42 -19.09
C ALA A 293 -4.71 3.31 -18.07
N GLU A 294 -5.25 2.09 -18.28
CA GLU A 294 -5.19 1.00 -17.32
C GLU A 294 -3.81 0.33 -17.25
N TRP A 295 -3.26 -0.09 -18.38
CA TRP A 295 -2.00 -0.83 -18.48
C TRP A 295 -0.75 -0.06 -17.98
N PRO A 296 -0.54 1.26 -18.22
CA PRO A 296 0.50 2.02 -17.52
C PRO A 296 0.30 2.04 -16.01
N ALA A 297 -0.94 2.21 -15.54
CA ALA A 297 -1.23 2.26 -14.11
C ALA A 297 -0.96 0.92 -13.43
N LEU A 298 -1.34 -0.19 -14.07
CA LEU A 298 -1.07 -1.54 -13.59
C LEU A 298 0.44 -1.81 -13.53
N ARG A 299 1.18 -1.50 -14.61
CA ARG A 299 2.64 -1.70 -14.66
C ARG A 299 3.35 -0.86 -13.59
N ALA A 300 2.95 0.39 -13.41
CA ALA A 300 3.50 1.26 -12.37
C ALA A 300 3.20 0.72 -10.96
N LEU A 301 2.00 0.17 -10.73
CA LEU A 301 1.62 -0.44 -9.45
C LEU A 301 2.46 -1.68 -9.16
N LEU A 302 2.64 -2.56 -10.15
CA LEU A 302 3.49 -3.74 -10.02
C LEU A 302 4.96 -3.38 -9.76
N GLU A 303 5.52 -2.40 -10.49
CA GLU A 303 6.89 -1.91 -10.26
C GLU A 303 7.04 -1.40 -8.83
N LEU A 304 6.10 -0.56 -8.41
CA LEU A 304 6.10 0.05 -7.09
C LEU A 304 6.07 -1.00 -5.98
N ALA A 305 5.22 -2.01 -6.10
CA ALA A 305 5.05 -3.06 -5.11
C ALA A 305 6.26 -4.01 -5.04
N VAL A 306 6.84 -4.39 -6.19
CA VAL A 306 8.09 -5.19 -6.22
C VAL A 306 9.22 -4.45 -5.53
N VAL A 307 9.39 -3.16 -5.83
CA VAL A 307 10.44 -2.33 -5.20
C VAL A 307 10.19 -2.21 -3.70
N ALA A 308 8.96 -1.95 -3.28
CA ALA A 308 8.58 -1.81 -1.88
C ALA A 308 8.79 -3.11 -1.08
N ALA A 309 8.38 -4.26 -1.61
CA ALA A 309 8.59 -5.56 -0.97
C ALA A 309 10.09 -5.85 -0.81
N SER A 310 10.89 -5.62 -1.85
CA SER A 310 12.35 -5.84 -1.77
C SER A 310 13.03 -4.90 -0.77
N GLN A 311 12.60 -3.64 -0.67
CA GLN A 311 13.11 -2.68 0.31
C GLN A 311 12.66 -3.02 1.74
N ALA A 312 11.41 -3.47 1.90
CA ALA A 312 10.87 -3.88 3.19
C ALA A 312 11.55 -5.15 3.73
N ALA A 313 11.88 -6.12 2.86
CA ALA A 313 12.65 -7.30 3.26
C ALA A 313 14.00 -6.90 3.87
N GLU A 314 14.76 -6.04 3.18
CA GLU A 314 16.04 -5.53 3.67
C GLU A 314 15.89 -4.68 4.96
N LEU A 315 14.81 -3.90 5.05
CA LEU A 315 14.52 -3.07 6.22
C LEU A 315 14.31 -3.91 7.48
N VAL A 316 13.47 -4.95 7.40
CA VAL A 316 13.11 -5.76 8.56
C VAL A 316 14.24 -6.71 8.95
N GLU A 317 14.92 -7.32 7.98
CA GLU A 317 16.09 -8.19 8.25
C GLU A 317 17.23 -7.45 8.95
N GLY A 318 17.37 -6.15 8.70
CA GLY A 318 18.38 -5.31 9.34
C GLY A 318 17.88 -4.47 10.50
N LEU A 319 16.65 -4.65 10.99
CA LEU A 319 16.06 -3.76 11.98
C LEU A 319 16.77 -3.89 13.34
N GLU A 320 17.27 -2.77 13.87
CA GLU A 320 17.88 -2.71 15.21
C GLU A 320 16.81 -2.31 16.24
N VAL A 321 16.46 -3.23 17.14
CA VAL A 321 15.50 -3.01 18.23
C VAL A 321 16.25 -2.63 19.51
N ARG A 322 15.82 -1.56 20.19
CA ARG A 322 16.41 -1.09 21.45
C ARG A 322 15.46 -1.32 22.62
N ALA A 323 15.38 -2.57 23.07
CA ALA A 323 14.49 -3.00 24.14
C ALA A 323 14.76 -2.28 25.47
N ASP A 324 16.02 -1.95 25.75
CA ASP A 324 16.45 -1.14 26.90
C ASP A 324 15.81 0.26 26.89
N VAL A 325 15.81 0.93 25.72
CA VAL A 325 15.20 2.25 25.54
C VAL A 325 13.68 2.16 25.70
N MET A 326 13.06 1.13 25.11
CA MET A 326 11.63 0.88 25.23
C MET A 326 11.20 0.70 26.70
N ALA A 327 11.90 -0.17 27.43
CA ALA A 327 11.59 -0.49 28.83
C ALA A 327 11.74 0.75 29.72
N ARG A 328 12.84 1.50 29.56
CA ARG A 328 13.06 2.74 30.31
C ARG A 328 11.94 3.76 30.09
N ARG A 329 11.52 3.97 28.84
CA ARG A 329 10.41 4.90 28.53
C ARG A 329 9.07 4.43 29.06
N ALA A 330 8.80 3.13 28.98
CA ALA A 330 7.59 2.56 29.55
C ALA A 330 7.54 2.76 31.08
N ALA A 331 8.67 2.55 31.76
CA ALA A 331 8.80 2.77 33.20
C ALA A 331 8.64 4.25 33.58
N GLU A 332 9.25 5.17 32.83
CA GLU A 332 9.09 6.63 33.02
C GLU A 332 7.62 7.07 32.91
N ALA A 333 6.85 6.47 32.00
CA ALA A 333 5.44 6.79 31.78
C ALA A 333 4.47 5.99 32.68
N ALA A 334 4.91 4.88 33.29
CA ALA A 334 4.06 3.97 34.03
C ALA A 334 3.21 4.60 35.15
N PRO A 335 3.72 5.56 35.96
CA PRO A 335 2.94 6.18 37.03
C PRO A 335 1.65 6.83 36.53
N ASP A 336 1.71 7.57 35.42
CA ASP A 336 0.55 8.24 34.84
C ASP A 336 -0.37 7.25 34.10
N LEU A 337 0.21 6.24 33.45
CA LEU A 337 -0.52 5.26 32.65
C LEU A 337 -1.32 4.24 33.48
N LEU A 338 -0.90 4.00 34.73
CA LEU A 338 -1.53 3.05 35.64
C LEU A 338 -2.34 3.73 36.76
N ALA A 339 -2.36 5.08 36.79
CA ALA A 339 -2.94 5.89 37.86
C ALA A 339 -4.44 5.62 38.12
N GLU A 340 -5.23 5.28 37.10
CA GLU A 340 -6.67 5.03 37.25
C GLU A 340 -7.03 3.71 37.97
N ARG A 341 -6.04 2.88 38.35
CA ARG A 341 -6.31 1.51 38.83
C ARG A 341 -6.00 1.21 40.31
N GLY A 342 -5.66 2.21 41.11
CA GLY A 342 -5.74 2.11 42.58
C GLY A 342 -4.83 1.08 43.27
N GLY A 343 -3.81 0.56 42.60
CA GLY A 343 -2.75 -0.26 43.21
C GLY A 343 -1.42 0.48 43.08
N GLY A 344 -0.67 0.61 44.17
CA GLY A 344 0.65 1.26 44.16
C GLY A 344 1.52 0.71 43.03
N ALA A 345 2.00 1.60 42.16
CA ALA A 345 2.80 1.24 41.00
C ALA A 345 4.12 0.62 41.45
N ASP A 346 4.28 -0.69 41.27
CA ASP A 346 5.60 -1.31 41.34
C ASP A 346 6.30 -1.11 39.99
N SER A 347 7.00 0.02 39.86
CA SER A 347 7.77 0.38 38.68
C SER A 347 8.92 -0.60 38.40
N GLY A 348 9.29 -1.45 39.36
CA GLY A 348 10.36 -2.45 39.23
C GLY A 348 10.05 -3.55 38.21
N LEU A 349 8.78 -3.93 38.05
CA LEU A 349 8.34 -4.99 37.14
C LEU A 349 8.68 -4.72 35.66
N PHE A 350 8.76 -3.45 35.26
CA PHE A 350 9.11 -3.06 33.89
C PHE A 350 10.62 -3.03 33.65
N ALA A 351 11.42 -2.77 34.69
CA ALA A 351 12.88 -2.75 34.61
C ALA A 351 13.46 -4.17 34.54
N GLU A 352 12.91 -5.13 35.29
CA GLU A 352 13.43 -6.50 35.36
C GLU A 352 13.24 -7.30 34.05
N ARG A 353 12.22 -6.99 33.24
CA ARG A 353 11.97 -7.64 31.94
C ARG A 353 12.76 -7.03 30.77
N GLY A 354 13.58 -6.00 31.03
CA GLY A 354 14.39 -5.30 30.02
C GLY A 354 15.72 -6.01 29.65
N GLY A 355 16.10 -7.06 30.37
CA GLY A 355 17.34 -7.81 30.12
C GLY A 355 18.59 -7.11 30.64
N GLY A 356 19.21 -7.71 31.67
CA GLY A 356 20.65 -7.65 31.97
C GLY A 356 21.30 -6.27 32.12
N ALA A 357 20.89 -5.48 33.11
CA ALA A 357 21.74 -4.40 33.63
C ALA A 357 21.85 -4.52 35.15
N ASP A 358 23.09 -4.50 35.62
CA ASP A 358 23.50 -4.59 37.02
C ASP A 358 22.88 -3.44 37.85
N PRO A 359 22.13 -3.71 38.94
CA PRO A 359 21.46 -2.67 39.73
C PRO A 359 22.43 -1.70 40.43
N ASP A 360 23.72 -2.02 40.50
CA ASP A 360 24.74 -1.21 41.20
C ASP A 360 25.27 0.01 40.42
N LEU A 361 24.86 0.22 39.16
CA LEU A 361 25.28 1.40 38.37
C LEU A 361 24.37 2.63 38.49
N LEU A 362 23.28 2.55 39.28
CA LEU A 362 22.32 3.66 39.46
C LEU A 362 22.49 4.44 40.76
N ALA A 363 23.52 4.13 41.57
CA ALA A 363 23.74 4.77 42.88
C ALA A 363 24.81 5.89 42.90
N GLU A 364 25.52 6.16 41.80
CA GLU A 364 26.55 7.22 41.76
C GLU A 364 26.20 8.35 40.78
N SER A 365 25.13 9.09 41.05
CA SER A 365 24.99 10.46 40.51
C SER A 365 24.10 11.36 41.38
N GLY A 366 24.22 11.26 42.70
CA GLY A 366 23.44 12.05 43.64
C GLY A 366 24.25 12.44 44.88
N GLY A 367 25.14 13.42 44.75
CA GLY A 367 25.87 13.97 45.90
C GLY A 367 26.93 14.99 45.49
N GLY A 368 26.55 16.27 45.45
CA GLY A 368 27.47 17.36 45.16
C GLY A 368 26.79 18.71 45.19
N THR A 369 26.42 19.17 46.39
CA THR A 369 26.17 20.59 46.66
C THR A 369 27.50 21.34 46.60
N ASP A 370 27.58 22.38 45.78
CA ASP A 370 28.52 23.48 46.04
C ASP A 370 27.81 24.83 45.80
N PRO A 371 27.82 25.75 46.77
CA PRO A 371 27.22 27.06 46.66
C PRO A 371 28.27 28.08 46.23
N ASP A 372 28.08 28.75 45.11
CA ASP A 372 28.52 30.13 44.91
C ASP A 372 28.04 30.60 43.54
N LEU A 373 27.17 31.61 43.53
CA LEU A 373 27.20 32.78 42.65
C LEU A 373 26.05 33.69 43.07
N LEU A 374 26.33 34.49 44.11
CA LEU A 374 25.58 35.69 44.43
C LEU A 374 25.95 36.82 43.46
N ALA A 375 24.99 37.76 43.39
CA ALA A 375 25.10 39.17 43.00
C ALA A 375 24.86 39.47 41.51
N GLU A 376 23.98 40.41 41.13
CA GLU A 376 23.23 41.37 41.93
C GLU A 376 22.21 42.09 41.03
N ARG A 377 21.11 42.53 41.67
CA ARG A 377 20.26 43.71 41.38
C ARG A 377 19.42 43.70 40.10
N GLY A 378 18.12 44.00 40.15
CA GLY A 378 17.31 44.52 41.25
C GLY A 378 16.12 45.30 40.71
N GLY A 379 15.02 45.31 41.49
CA GLY A 379 13.91 46.26 41.40
C GLY A 379 12.91 45.98 40.26
N GLY A 380 11.62 45.87 40.49
CA GLY A 380 10.83 46.14 41.68
C GLY A 380 9.40 45.66 41.47
N THR A 381 8.75 45.39 42.59
CA THR A 381 7.33 45.17 42.78
C THR A 381 6.52 46.42 42.39
N ASP A 382 5.38 46.27 41.70
CA ASP A 382 4.05 46.35 42.33
C ASP A 382 2.90 46.42 41.30
N SER A 383 1.93 45.53 41.53
CA SER A 383 0.49 45.80 41.70
C SER A 383 -0.23 46.78 40.75
N GLY A 384 -1.04 46.18 39.86
CA GLY A 384 -2.46 46.48 39.60
C GLY A 384 -2.92 47.90 39.29
N LEU A 385 -3.68 48.07 38.19
CA LEU A 385 -5.02 48.67 38.20
C LEU A 385 -5.66 48.68 36.81
N LEU A 386 -6.97 48.45 36.83
CA LEU A 386 -7.94 48.45 35.75
C LEU A 386 -8.29 49.88 35.28
N ALA A 387 -9.10 49.92 34.21
CA ALA A 387 -9.99 50.99 33.72
C ALA A 387 -9.42 51.78 32.53
N GLU A 388 -9.92 51.54 31.30
CA GLU A 388 -11.23 51.92 30.72
C GLU A 388 -11.27 53.32 30.10
N ARG A 389 -11.90 53.36 28.92
CA ARG A 389 -12.37 54.52 28.11
C ARG A 389 -11.29 55.27 27.34
N GLY A 390 -11.48 55.64 26.08
CA GLY A 390 -12.67 55.63 25.22
C GLY A 390 -12.51 56.73 24.17
N GLY A 391 -13.14 56.54 23.00
CA GLY A 391 -13.23 57.54 21.91
C GLY A 391 -11.98 57.58 21.02
N GLY A 392 -12.05 57.65 19.70
CA GLY A 392 -13.14 58.02 18.81
C GLY A 392 -12.52 58.79 17.64
N MET A 393 -12.72 58.25 16.43
CA MET A 393 -12.78 58.93 15.13
C MET A 393 -11.63 59.83 14.64
N ASP A 394 -10.98 59.30 13.60
CA ASP A 394 -10.82 59.84 12.25
C ASP A 394 -9.93 61.05 11.89
N SER A 395 -9.08 60.73 10.90
CA SER A 395 -8.67 61.53 9.73
C SER A 395 -7.62 62.65 9.88
N GLY A 396 -6.56 62.54 9.06
CA GLY A 396 -5.79 63.71 8.63
C GLY A 396 -4.31 63.49 8.33
N LEU A 397 -3.98 63.27 7.05
CA LEU A 397 -3.11 64.15 6.24
C LEU A 397 -1.66 64.44 6.70
N LEU A 398 -0.65 63.93 5.96
CA LEU A 398 0.21 64.72 5.03
C LEU A 398 1.54 64.05 4.62
N ALA A 399 1.79 64.13 3.30
CA ALA A 399 3.03 64.52 2.62
C ALA A 399 4.22 63.54 2.46
N GLU A 400 4.19 62.83 1.32
CA GLU A 400 5.05 62.99 0.13
C GLU A 400 6.58 63.24 0.18
N ARG A 401 7.24 62.40 -0.67
CA ARG A 401 8.42 62.56 -1.58
C ARG A 401 9.72 61.87 -1.16
N GLY A 402 10.34 61.02 -1.99
CA GLY A 402 10.00 60.55 -3.34
C GLY A 402 11.15 59.81 -4.04
N GLY A 403 10.80 59.15 -5.16
CA GLY A 403 11.66 58.81 -6.32
C GLY A 403 12.37 57.44 -6.29
N GLY A 404 12.26 56.56 -7.30
CA GLY A 404 11.62 56.61 -8.62
C GLY A 404 11.39 55.17 -9.14
N MET A 405 10.28 54.92 -9.84
CA MET A 405 10.06 55.00 -11.30
C MET A 405 10.41 53.69 -12.03
N ASP A 406 9.65 53.20 -13.00
CA ASP A 406 8.22 53.29 -13.34
C ASP A 406 8.04 52.34 -14.53
N SER A 407 6.93 51.62 -14.53
CA SER A 407 6.32 51.02 -15.72
C SER A 407 5.40 52.05 -16.37
N ASP A 408 5.46 52.22 -17.69
CA ASP A 408 4.29 52.25 -18.60
C ASP A 408 4.61 52.82 -19.99
N LEU A 409 3.68 52.54 -20.92
CA LEU A 409 3.26 53.23 -22.15
C LEU A 409 3.10 52.20 -23.30
N LEU A 410 2.05 52.10 -24.13
CA LEU A 410 0.76 52.79 -24.39
C LEU A 410 -0.06 51.83 -25.33
N ALA A 411 -1.36 51.61 -25.11
CA ALA A 411 -2.53 52.23 -25.76
C ALA A 411 -2.68 52.05 -27.29
N GLU A 412 -3.84 51.54 -27.75
CA GLU A 412 -4.81 52.30 -28.58
C GLU A 412 -6.11 51.54 -28.91
N ARG A 413 -7.14 52.32 -29.25
CA ARG A 413 -8.56 51.99 -29.43
C ARG A 413 -8.95 52.06 -30.92
N SER A 414 -10.06 51.41 -31.27
CA SER A 414 -11.07 51.73 -32.32
C SER A 414 -11.01 51.02 -33.68
N GLY A 415 -12.21 50.72 -34.22
CA GLY A 415 -12.47 50.56 -35.66
C GLY A 415 -13.12 49.23 -36.07
N GLY A 416 -14.44 49.21 -36.27
CA GLY A 416 -15.20 48.06 -36.80
C GLY A 416 -15.30 48.03 -38.33
N THR A 417 -15.73 46.88 -38.89
CA THR A 417 -16.89 46.68 -39.81
C THR A 417 -16.88 45.29 -40.48
N ASP A 418 -18.03 44.62 -40.37
CA ASP A 418 -18.77 43.73 -41.29
C ASP A 418 -18.08 42.66 -42.18
N SER A 419 -18.55 41.40 -42.07
CA SER A 419 -19.68 40.88 -42.90
C SER A 419 -19.96 39.37 -42.73
N GLY A 420 -21.15 39.03 -42.21
CA GLY A 420 -22.10 38.00 -42.71
C GLY A 420 -21.77 36.50 -42.63
N LEU A 421 -22.60 35.68 -41.93
CA LEU A 421 -23.93 35.21 -42.38
C LEU A 421 -24.60 34.23 -41.36
N LEU A 422 -25.83 34.62 -40.97
CA LEU A 422 -27.08 33.83 -40.78
C LEU A 422 -27.41 33.03 -39.50
N ALA A 423 -28.30 33.66 -38.70
CA ALA A 423 -29.73 33.31 -38.50
C ALA A 423 -30.19 32.53 -37.24
N GLU A 424 -30.61 33.32 -36.25
CA GLU A 424 -31.86 33.35 -35.46
C GLU A 424 -32.77 32.11 -35.26
N ARG A 425 -33.14 31.88 -33.99
CA ARG A 425 -34.49 32.08 -33.37
C ARG A 425 -34.37 31.76 -31.86
N GLY A 426 -34.44 32.73 -30.93
CA GLY A 426 -35.66 33.35 -30.35
C GLY A 426 -36.12 32.51 -29.13
N GLY A 427 -36.29 32.97 -27.89
CA GLY A 427 -36.35 34.29 -27.25
C GLY A 427 -37.39 34.19 -26.11
N GLY A 428 -37.07 34.63 -24.88
CA GLY A 428 -38.08 34.93 -23.84
C GLY A 428 -37.81 34.41 -22.42
N THR A 429 -36.99 35.14 -21.65
CA THR A 429 -37.12 35.36 -20.18
C THR A 429 -38.21 36.45 -19.97
N ASP A 430 -38.95 36.63 -18.87
CA ASP A 430 -38.75 36.56 -17.40
C ASP A 430 -40.12 36.97 -16.73
N PRO A 431 -40.28 37.41 -15.45
CA PRO A 431 -39.99 36.86 -14.11
C PRO A 431 -41.20 36.87 -13.12
N GLY A 432 -41.07 36.14 -12.00
CA GLY A 432 -41.37 36.60 -10.61
C GLY A 432 -42.81 36.68 -10.05
N LEU A 433 -43.07 36.01 -8.91
CA LEU A 433 -43.63 36.61 -7.67
C LEU A 433 -43.85 35.57 -6.52
N LEU A 434 -43.05 35.75 -5.47
CA LEU A 434 -43.29 35.72 -4.01
C LEU A 434 -44.42 34.87 -3.33
N ALA A 435 -43.95 34.18 -2.27
CA ALA A 435 -44.45 34.18 -0.88
C ALA A 435 -45.30 33.01 -0.33
N GLU A 436 -44.66 32.32 0.63
CA GLU A 436 -45.13 31.83 1.96
C GLU A 436 -46.53 31.21 2.15
N ARG A 437 -46.57 29.97 2.69
CA ARG A 437 -46.88 29.66 4.11
C ARG A 437 -47.25 28.17 4.31
N GLY A 438 -46.83 27.63 5.46
CA GLY A 438 -47.68 26.81 6.33
C GLY A 438 -47.50 25.29 6.24
N GLY A 439 -46.93 24.70 7.28
CA GLY A 439 -46.82 23.25 7.46
C GLY A 439 -48.08 22.54 7.95
N GLY A 440 -47.93 21.23 8.22
CA GLY A 440 -48.89 20.43 8.97
C GLY A 440 -49.06 18.99 8.48
N THR A 441 -48.22 18.09 9.00
CA THR A 441 -48.56 16.77 9.57
C THR A 441 -49.58 15.83 8.89
N ALA A 442 -49.05 14.74 8.27
CA ALA A 442 -49.24 13.28 8.54
C ALA A 442 -50.66 12.63 8.54
N PRO A 443 -50.78 11.28 8.60
CA PRO A 443 -50.19 10.19 7.78
C PRO A 443 -51.24 9.12 7.36
N ASP A 444 -50.84 8.12 6.57
CA ASP A 444 -51.16 6.68 6.72
C ASP A 444 -51.07 5.91 5.39
N LEU A 445 -50.24 4.85 5.37
CA LEU A 445 -50.57 3.50 4.88
C LEU A 445 -49.43 2.53 5.23
N LEU A 446 -49.73 1.60 6.13
CA LEU A 446 -48.94 0.44 6.57
C LEU A 446 -49.28 -0.82 5.75
N ALA A 447 -48.27 -1.68 5.53
CA ALA A 447 -48.30 -3.15 5.72
C ALA A 447 -46.93 -3.72 5.26
N GLU A 448 -45.98 -4.01 6.15
CA GLU A 448 -45.81 -5.18 7.03
C GLU A 448 -45.10 -6.40 6.39
N ARG A 449 -43.91 -6.69 6.94
CA ARG A 449 -43.31 -7.97 7.36
C ARG A 449 -41.84 -7.67 7.71
N GLY A 450 -41.30 -7.80 8.91
CA GLY A 450 -41.71 -8.44 10.16
C GLY A 450 -40.46 -9.15 10.72
N GLY A 451 -40.00 -8.77 11.91
CA GLY A 451 -39.00 -9.55 12.67
C GLY A 451 -37.88 -8.79 13.40
N GLY A 452 -38.23 -7.81 14.23
CA GLY A 452 -37.37 -7.34 15.34
C GLY A 452 -38.10 -7.60 16.65
N MET A 453 -37.40 -8.09 17.68
CA MET A 453 -37.92 -8.19 19.05
C MET A 453 -36.96 -7.46 19.98
N ASP A 454 -37.53 -6.51 20.69
CA ASP A 454 -36.92 -5.54 21.59
C ASP A 454 -36.45 -6.14 22.92
N SER A 455 -35.43 -5.47 23.44
CA SER A 455 -34.96 -5.43 24.81
C SER A 455 -36.02 -4.90 25.80
N ALA A 456 -35.93 -5.42 27.03
CA ALA A 456 -36.54 -4.96 28.29
C ALA A 456 -37.96 -5.44 28.60
N LEU A 457 -38.05 -6.57 29.31
CA LEU A 457 -39.00 -6.82 30.41
C LEU A 457 -38.54 -8.08 31.15
N LEU A 458 -38.18 -7.92 32.43
CA LEU A 458 -38.57 -8.77 33.58
C LEU A 458 -37.57 -8.62 34.73
N ALA A 459 -37.97 -7.83 35.72
CA ALA A 459 -37.48 -7.91 37.08
C ALA A 459 -38.26 -8.99 37.85
N GLU A 460 -37.50 -9.72 38.68
CA GLU A 460 -37.91 -10.49 39.86
C GLU A 460 -38.83 -11.71 39.73
N ARG A 461 -38.23 -12.90 39.88
CA ARG A 461 -38.51 -13.84 40.99
C ARG A 461 -37.36 -14.86 41.08
N GLY A 462 -36.75 -14.95 42.26
CA GLY A 462 -35.47 -15.60 42.47
C GLY A 462 -35.48 -17.10 42.81
N GLY A 463 -34.27 -17.58 43.10
CA GLY A 463 -34.00 -18.75 43.91
C GLY A 463 -33.53 -19.98 43.13
N GLY A 464 -32.22 -20.20 43.06
CA GLY A 464 -31.65 -21.46 42.57
C GLY A 464 -30.18 -21.32 42.21
N THR A 465 -29.30 -21.60 43.16
CA THR A 465 -27.85 -21.63 43.06
C THR A 465 -27.37 -22.66 42.04
N ASP A 466 -26.62 -22.22 41.03
CA ASP A 466 -25.46 -22.94 40.51
C ASP A 466 -24.48 -21.92 39.93
N SER A 467 -23.26 -21.95 40.44
CA SER A 467 -22.19 -20.99 40.19
C SER A 467 -21.57 -21.28 38.82
N ASP A 468 -21.73 -20.35 37.89
CA ASP A 468 -21.06 -20.33 36.60
C ASP A 468 -19.57 -19.96 36.80
N PRO A 469 -18.58 -20.80 36.40
CA PRO A 469 -17.16 -20.54 36.69
C PRO A 469 -16.52 -19.49 35.75
N LEU A 470 -17.31 -18.77 34.95
CA LEU A 470 -16.82 -17.80 33.98
C LEU A 470 -16.79 -16.34 34.47
N ALA A 471 -17.20 -16.08 35.72
CA ALA A 471 -17.23 -14.74 36.31
C ALA A 471 -16.02 -14.38 37.21
N GLU A 472 -15.08 -15.31 37.47
CA GLU A 472 -13.91 -15.08 38.34
C GLU A 472 -12.57 -15.07 37.59
N ARG A 473 -12.54 -14.49 36.39
CA ARG A 473 -11.29 -13.90 35.85
C ARG A 473 -11.47 -12.40 35.74
N SER A 474 -11.52 -11.74 36.90
CA SER A 474 -11.18 -10.32 36.99
C SER A 474 -9.88 -10.13 36.23
N GLY A 475 -9.93 -9.44 35.09
CA GLY A 475 -8.73 -9.00 34.38
C GLY A 475 -7.86 -8.27 35.39
N GLY A 476 -6.75 -8.91 35.76
CA GLY A 476 -5.94 -8.49 36.89
C GLY A 476 -5.52 -7.03 36.76
N THR A 477 -5.52 -6.32 37.87
CA THR A 477 -4.86 -5.01 38.00
C THR A 477 -3.33 -5.14 37.96
N ASP A 478 -2.81 -6.37 37.87
CA ASP A 478 -1.39 -6.70 37.76
C ASP A 478 -0.85 -6.44 36.33
N PRO A 479 0.15 -5.57 36.15
CA PRO A 479 0.88 -5.39 34.89
C PRO A 479 1.35 -6.69 34.22
N ALA A 480 1.65 -7.73 34.98
CA ALA A 480 2.05 -9.03 34.44
C ALA A 480 0.93 -9.73 33.65
N SER A 481 -0.34 -9.45 33.97
CA SER A 481 -1.50 -10.03 33.26
C SER A 481 -1.68 -9.45 31.86
N TYR A 482 -1.32 -8.18 31.65
CA TYR A 482 -1.32 -7.52 30.34
C TYR A 482 -0.29 -8.12 29.39
N LEU A 483 0.92 -8.32 29.90
CA LEU A 483 2.03 -8.87 29.13
C LEU A 483 1.77 -10.34 28.77
N GLY A 484 1.14 -11.10 29.68
CA GLY A 484 0.71 -12.47 29.40
C GLY A 484 -0.34 -12.56 28.27
N ALA A 485 -1.29 -11.61 28.20
CA ALA A 485 -2.25 -11.56 27.10
C ALA A 485 -1.59 -11.19 25.76
N ALA A 486 -0.57 -10.33 25.77
CA ALA A 486 0.20 -9.98 24.57
C ALA A 486 0.93 -11.19 23.98
N GLU A 487 1.53 -12.04 24.83
CA GLU A 487 2.23 -13.25 24.40
C GLU A 487 1.31 -14.25 23.68
N VAL A 488 0.05 -14.38 24.11
CA VAL A 488 -0.93 -15.28 23.45
C VAL A 488 -1.16 -14.88 21.99
N PHE A 489 -1.25 -13.58 21.69
CA PHE A 489 -1.42 -13.10 20.31
C PHE A 489 -0.15 -13.27 19.47
N VAL A 490 1.03 -13.15 20.10
CA VAL A 490 2.30 -13.48 19.44
C VAL A 490 2.34 -14.95 19.05
N ASP A 491 2.00 -15.85 19.97
CA ASP A 491 1.99 -17.29 19.72
C ASP A 491 1.04 -17.66 18.56
N GLU A 492 -0.12 -17.00 18.49
CA GLU A 492 -1.09 -17.19 17.41
C GLU A 492 -0.55 -16.74 16.03
N ALA A 493 0.10 -15.58 15.97
CA ALA A 493 0.74 -15.11 14.73
C ALA A 493 1.87 -16.06 14.29
N LEU A 494 2.71 -16.52 15.23
CA LEU A 494 3.78 -17.48 14.96
C LEU A 494 3.23 -18.85 14.53
N ARG A 495 2.12 -19.30 15.12
CA ARG A 495 1.42 -20.53 14.72
C ARG A 495 0.91 -20.42 13.29
N ARG A 496 0.29 -19.30 12.91
CA ARG A 496 -0.15 -19.06 11.54
C ARG A 496 1.02 -19.09 10.56
N ASN A 497 2.12 -18.39 10.85
CA ASN A 497 3.32 -18.40 10.02
C ASN A 497 3.89 -19.82 9.84
N ARG A 498 4.01 -20.60 10.93
CA ARG A 498 4.45 -22.01 10.87
C ARG A 498 3.51 -22.88 10.04
N SER A 499 2.20 -22.69 10.16
CA SER A 499 1.21 -23.47 9.39
C SER A 499 1.31 -23.24 7.88
N ARG A 500 1.66 -22.01 7.47
CA ARG A 500 1.93 -21.65 6.08
C ARG A 500 3.21 -22.30 5.53
N LEU A 501 4.26 -22.37 6.36
CA LEU A 501 5.55 -22.97 5.99
C LEU A 501 5.53 -24.51 6.02
N ALA A 502 4.57 -25.11 6.75
CA ALA A 502 4.43 -26.55 6.79
C ALA A 502 4.18 -27.10 5.37
N PRO A 503 4.87 -28.17 4.96
CA PRO A 503 4.60 -28.79 3.67
C PRO A 503 3.13 -29.17 3.61
N SER A 504 2.38 -28.53 2.70
CA SER A 504 1.00 -28.91 2.44
C SER A 504 0.99 -30.39 2.12
N GLY A 505 0.23 -31.19 2.88
CA GLY A 505 -0.03 -32.60 2.61
C GLY A 505 -0.86 -32.78 1.34
N GLY A 506 -0.33 -32.32 0.20
CA GLY A 506 -1.01 -32.12 -1.07
C GLY A 506 -0.14 -31.25 -1.99
N ALA A 507 0.49 -31.93 -2.96
CA ALA A 507 1.27 -31.45 -4.10
C ALA A 507 1.35 -29.92 -4.34
N ARG A 508 2.43 -29.27 -3.87
CA ARG A 508 3.04 -28.20 -4.66
C ARG A 508 3.64 -28.85 -5.90
N ARG A 509 3.12 -28.56 -7.09
CA ARG A 509 3.76 -28.95 -8.36
C ARG A 509 5.21 -28.43 -8.33
N PRO A 510 6.21 -29.26 -8.69
CA PRO A 510 7.59 -28.81 -8.71
C PRO A 510 7.76 -27.67 -9.73
N PRO A 511 8.74 -26.77 -9.52
CA PRO A 511 9.10 -25.79 -10.52
C PRO A 511 9.46 -26.52 -11.82
N LEU A 512 8.94 -26.02 -12.95
CA LEU A 512 9.24 -26.53 -14.28
C LEU A 512 10.76 -26.49 -14.47
N GLN A 513 11.39 -27.67 -14.40
CA GLN A 513 12.81 -27.82 -14.70
C GLN A 513 13.04 -27.41 -16.16
N SER A 514 13.94 -26.45 -16.35
CA SER A 514 14.52 -26.14 -17.65
C SER A 514 15.22 -27.39 -18.19
N SER A 515 14.67 -27.97 -19.25
CA SER A 515 15.28 -29.11 -19.92
C SER A 515 16.53 -28.68 -20.68
N GLN A 516 17.68 -28.65 -20.00
CA GLN A 516 18.98 -28.79 -20.66
C GLN A 516 19.11 -30.25 -21.12
N ARG A 517 18.89 -30.50 -22.41
CA ARG A 517 19.34 -31.73 -23.06
C ARG A 517 20.85 -31.65 -23.27
N GLY A 518 21.60 -32.40 -22.46
CA GLY A 518 22.95 -32.81 -22.81
C GLY A 518 22.88 -33.84 -23.95
N LEU A 519 23.49 -33.50 -25.07
CA LEU A 519 23.75 -34.38 -26.19
C LEU A 519 24.78 -35.44 -25.75
N THR A 520 24.44 -36.72 -25.92
CA THR A 520 25.41 -37.80 -25.89
C THR A 520 26.19 -37.80 -27.19
N GLU A 521 27.51 -37.69 -27.08
CA GLU A 521 28.49 -37.97 -28.12
C GLU A 521 28.36 -39.42 -28.61
N ASN A 522 28.36 -39.60 -29.92
CA ASN A 522 28.71 -40.85 -30.58
C ASN A 522 30.21 -40.82 -30.84
N ASP A 523 30.94 -41.77 -30.28
CA ASP A 523 32.17 -42.31 -30.87
C ASP A 523 32.09 -43.84 -30.75
N ASP A 524 32.52 -44.50 -31.84
CA ASP A 524 32.53 -45.93 -32.20
C ASP A 524 31.33 -46.52 -32.97
#